data_AF-A0A7X8TAS0-F1
#
_entry.id   AF-A0A7X8TAS0-F1
#
_cell.length_a   1.000
_cell.length_b   1.000
_cell.length_c   1.000
_cell.angle_alpha   90.00
_cell.angle_beta   90.00
_cell.angle_gamma   90.00
#
_symmetry.space_group_name_H-M   'P 1'
#
loop_
_entity.id
_entity.type
_entity.pdbx_description
1 polymer ?
#
loop_
_entity_poly.entity_id
_entity_poly.type
_entity_poly.pdbx_seq_one_letter_code
_entity_poly.pdbx_strand_id
1 'polypeptide(L)'
;MLAALRRRRRLLRLQAVDEPLTTERLTLGQRIADAVASVMGSWKFIIVRSAILIAWIAANQLGAMKGWDPYSFILLNLALSFQAAYAAPVIMMSQNRQQDIDRRVAENDYRINVEAELEIERLCCKLS
;
A
#
# COMPACT_ATOMS: atom_id res chain seq x y z
N MET A 1 26.09 20.88 -26.75
CA MET A 1 24.90 20.33 -27.44
C MET A 1 24.49 18.92 -26.94
N LEU A 2 25.39 17.92 -26.90
CA LEU A 2 25.09 16.55 -26.42
C LEU A 2 24.62 16.46 -24.95
N ALA A 3 25.15 17.30 -24.06
CA ALA A 3 24.71 17.35 -22.66
C ALA A 3 23.24 17.81 -22.50
N ALA A 4 22.76 18.68 -23.40
CA ALA A 4 21.39 19.16 -23.40
C ALA A 4 20.40 18.08 -23.88
N LEU A 5 20.81 17.25 -24.85
CA LEU A 5 20.01 16.11 -25.34
C LEU A 5 19.90 14.99 -24.30
N ARG A 6 20.97 14.70 -23.55
CA ARG A 6 20.92 13.74 -22.43
C ARG A 6 19.99 14.20 -21.31
N ARG A 7 20.03 15.49 -20.95
CA ARG A 7 19.07 16.06 -19.96
C ARG A 7 17.63 15.95 -20.45
N ARG A 8 17.38 16.25 -21.73
CA ARG A 8 16.03 16.18 -22.32
C ARG A 8 15.48 14.75 -22.38
N ARG A 9 16.30 13.74 -22.73
CA ARG A 9 15.94 12.31 -22.64
C ARG A 9 15.68 11.86 -21.21
N ARG A 10 16.48 12.33 -20.23
CA ARG A 10 16.27 12.00 -18.82
C ARG A 10 14.96 12.59 -18.30
N LEU A 11 14.62 13.80 -18.72
CA LEU A 11 13.34 14.45 -18.40
C LEU A 11 12.16 13.78 -19.10
N LEU A 12 12.32 13.29 -20.34
CA LEU A 12 11.29 12.52 -21.03
C LEU A 12 11.10 11.12 -20.42
N ARG A 13 12.17 10.46 -19.98
CA ARG A 13 12.09 9.22 -19.19
C ARG A 13 11.41 9.47 -17.84
N LEU A 14 11.73 10.56 -17.17
CA LEU A 14 11.06 10.94 -15.92
C LEU A 14 9.59 11.28 -16.19
N GLN A 15 9.25 12.02 -17.25
CA GLN A 15 7.87 12.30 -17.65
C GLN A 15 7.08 11.07 -18.12
N ALA A 16 7.72 10.07 -18.73
CA ALA A 16 7.07 8.83 -19.15
C ALA A 16 6.89 7.84 -17.99
N VAL A 17 7.76 7.92 -16.97
CA VAL A 17 7.63 7.20 -15.70
C VAL A 17 6.64 7.91 -14.76
N ASP A 18 6.57 9.25 -14.82
CA ASP A 18 5.65 10.10 -14.07
C ASP A 18 4.36 10.42 -14.83
N GLU A 19 4.09 9.81 -16.00
CA GLU A 19 2.77 9.91 -16.62
C GLU A 19 1.81 9.29 -15.61
N PRO A 20 1.05 10.11 -14.85
CA PRO A 20 0.28 9.58 -13.76
C PRO A 20 -0.88 8.89 -14.46
N LEU A 21 -0.81 7.56 -14.56
CA LEU A 21 -1.72 6.65 -15.26
C LEU A 21 -3.21 6.78 -14.88
N THR A 22 -3.63 7.80 -14.12
CA THR A 22 -4.99 7.95 -13.63
C THR A 22 -5.35 9.42 -13.36
N THR A 23 -5.82 10.13 -14.39
CA THR A 23 -7.04 10.94 -14.23
C THR A 23 -8.29 10.06 -14.36
N GLU A 24 -8.23 8.81 -13.87
CA GLU A 24 -9.45 8.09 -13.51
C GLU A 24 -9.98 8.76 -12.25
N ARG A 25 -11.25 9.16 -12.27
CA ARG A 25 -11.94 9.63 -11.06
C ARG A 25 -11.89 8.51 -10.04
N LEU A 26 -10.95 8.60 -9.10
CA LEU A 26 -10.79 7.64 -8.01
C LEU A 26 -12.15 7.49 -7.33
N THR A 27 -12.74 6.31 -7.46
CA THR A 27 -13.99 5.97 -6.79
C THR A 27 -13.77 6.11 -5.28
N LEU A 28 -14.84 6.39 -4.51
CA LEU A 28 -14.73 6.52 -3.05
C LEU A 28 -14.04 5.30 -2.40
N GLY A 29 -14.28 4.11 -2.95
CA GLY A 29 -13.61 2.88 -2.54
C GLY A 29 -12.10 2.91 -2.74
N GLN A 30 -11.61 3.42 -3.87
CA GLN A 30 -10.17 3.53 -4.15
C GLN A 30 -9.49 4.55 -3.22
N ARG A 31 -10.14 5.69 -2.92
CA ARG A 31 -9.60 6.66 -1.95
C ARG A 31 -9.50 6.08 -0.54
N ILE A 32 -10.51 5.32 -0.12
CA ILE A 32 -10.51 4.65 1.19
C ILE A 32 -9.44 3.56 1.20
N ALA A 33 -9.28 2.79 0.14
CA ALA A 33 -8.25 1.76 0.03
C ALA A 33 -6.83 2.36 0.09
N ASP A 34 -6.55 3.44 -0.63
CA ASP A 34 -5.24 4.10 -0.59
C ASP A 34 -4.96 4.69 0.81
N ALA A 35 -5.98 5.26 1.48
CA ALA A 35 -5.88 5.72 2.86
C ALA A 35 -5.61 4.55 3.84
N VAL A 36 -6.33 3.43 3.70
CA VAL A 36 -6.14 2.22 4.51
C VAL A 36 -4.73 1.66 4.30
N ALA A 37 -4.26 1.55 3.06
CA ALA A 37 -2.91 1.05 2.74
C ALA A 37 -1.84 1.90 3.44
N SER A 38 -1.99 3.24 3.39
CA SER A 38 -1.07 4.17 4.05
C SER A 38 -1.09 4.05 5.58
N VAL A 39 -2.25 3.74 6.17
CA VAL A 39 -2.40 3.54 7.62
C VAL A 39 -1.85 2.18 8.05
N MET A 40 -2.05 1.14 7.24
CA MET A 40 -1.68 -0.23 7.56
C MET A 40 -0.17 -0.47 7.43
N GLY A 41 0.53 0.28 6.57
CA GLY A 41 1.99 0.30 6.51
C GLY A 41 2.68 1.15 7.59
N SER A 42 1.92 1.83 8.46
CA SER A 42 2.46 2.76 9.44
C SER A 42 2.71 2.11 10.80
N TRP A 43 3.92 2.31 11.36
CA TRP A 43 4.27 1.90 12.72
C TRP A 43 3.30 2.42 13.79
N LYS A 44 2.64 3.56 13.54
CA LYS A 44 1.63 4.15 14.45
C LYS A 44 0.42 3.24 14.64
N PHE A 45 0.01 2.48 13.64
CA PHE A 45 -1.15 1.59 13.71
C PHE A 45 -0.92 0.40 14.67
N ILE A 46 0.27 -0.20 14.57
CA ILE A 46 0.70 -1.28 15.48
C ILE A 46 0.73 -0.74 16.91
N ILE A 47 1.35 0.43 17.12
CA ILE A 47 1.46 1.05 18.44
C ILE A 47 0.08 1.32 19.06
N VAL A 48 -0.87 1.89 18.30
CA VAL A 48 -2.22 2.17 18.82
C VAL A 48 -2.96 0.89 19.19
N ARG A 49 -2.90 -0.16 18.35
CA ARG A 49 -3.55 -1.45 18.65
C ARG A 49 -2.92 -2.14 19.86
N SER A 50 -1.60 -2.12 19.96
CA SER A 50 -0.89 -2.65 21.13
C SER A 50 -1.19 -1.84 22.39
N ALA A 51 -1.28 -0.51 22.30
CA ALA A 51 -1.62 0.35 23.43
C ALA A 51 -3.05 0.09 23.94
N ILE A 52 -4.03 -0.09 23.04
CA ILE A 52 -5.40 -0.48 23.42
C ILE A 52 -5.39 -1.82 24.16
N LEU A 53 -4.62 -2.80 23.66
CA LEU A 53 -4.51 -4.12 24.28
C LEU A 53 -3.88 -4.04 25.69
N ILE A 54 -2.82 -3.25 25.85
CA ILE A 54 -2.15 -3.02 27.14
C ILE A 54 -3.07 -2.24 28.11
N ALA A 55 -3.72 -1.19 27.64
CA ALA A 55 -4.67 -0.41 28.43
C ALA A 55 -5.84 -1.28 28.90
N TRP A 56 -6.29 -2.21 28.05
CA TRP A 56 -7.34 -3.16 28.40
C TRP A 56 -6.89 -4.18 29.44
N ILE A 57 -5.69 -4.74 29.31
CA ILE A 57 -5.10 -5.62 30.33
C ILE A 57 -5.03 -4.89 31.68
N ALA A 58 -4.59 -3.63 31.69
CA ALA A 58 -4.51 -2.82 32.90
C ALA A 58 -5.90 -2.54 33.51
N ALA A 59 -6.89 -2.18 32.69
CA ALA A 59 -8.27 -1.97 33.13
C ALA A 59 -8.90 -3.25 33.70
N ASN A 60 -8.65 -4.40 33.07
CA ASN A 60 -9.13 -5.70 33.54
C ASN A 60 -8.50 -6.08 34.88
N GLN A 61 -7.20 -5.80 35.08
CA GLN A 61 -6.52 -6.06 36.34
C GLN A 61 -7.05 -5.20 37.50
N LEU A 62 -7.44 -3.95 37.21
CA LEU A 62 -8.07 -3.03 38.16
C LEU A 62 -9.53 -3.40 38.46
N GLY A 63 -10.28 -3.89 37.47
CA GLY A 63 -11.66 -4.36 37.63
C GLY A 63 -11.78 -5.65 38.45
N ALA A 64 -10.84 -6.58 38.26
CA ALA A 64 -10.75 -7.81 39.05
C ALA A 64 -10.54 -7.57 40.55
N MET A 65 -9.85 -6.47 40.92
CA MET A 65 -9.66 -6.09 42.32
C MET A 65 -10.91 -5.49 42.99
N LYS A 66 -11.91 -5.07 42.21
CA LYS A 66 -13.11 -4.35 42.69
C LYS A 66 -14.41 -5.17 42.67
N GLY A 67 -14.34 -6.46 42.30
CA GLY A 67 -15.52 -7.35 42.25
C GLY A 67 -16.51 -6.99 41.14
N TRP A 68 -16.03 -6.35 40.07
CA TRP A 68 -16.88 -5.87 38.98
C TRP A 68 -17.09 -6.97 37.92
N ASP A 69 -18.35 -7.40 37.82
CA ASP A 69 -19.01 -8.32 36.89
C ASP A 69 -18.20 -9.42 36.14
N PRO A 70 -18.56 -10.72 36.30
CA PRO A 70 -17.94 -11.86 35.61
C PRO A 70 -17.94 -11.82 34.07
N TYR A 71 -18.68 -10.90 33.44
CA TYR A 71 -18.96 -10.86 31.99
C TYR A 71 -18.02 -9.97 31.16
N SER A 72 -16.99 -9.36 31.77
CA SER A 72 -16.06 -8.44 31.10
C SER A 72 -15.32 -9.05 29.88
N PHE A 73 -15.14 -10.37 29.85
CA PHE A 73 -14.43 -11.06 28.77
C PHE A 73 -15.30 -11.36 27.54
N ILE A 74 -16.61 -11.57 27.67
CA ILE A 74 -17.43 -12.00 26.53
C ILE A 74 -17.67 -10.88 25.51
N LEU A 75 -17.94 -9.66 26.01
CA LEU A 75 -18.19 -8.49 25.16
C LEU A 75 -16.92 -8.08 24.44
N LEU A 76 -15.77 -8.19 25.11
CA LEU A 76 -14.46 -7.96 24.49
C LEU A 76 -14.16 -9.01 23.43
N ASN A 77 -14.35 -10.30 23.75
CA ASN A 77 -14.09 -11.37 22.79
C ASN A 77 -14.97 -11.21 21.54
N LEU A 78 -16.22 -10.78 21.72
CA LEU A 78 -17.13 -10.45 20.63
C LEU A 78 -16.63 -9.25 19.82
N ALA A 79 -16.22 -8.17 20.48
CA ALA A 79 -15.69 -6.97 19.81
C ALA A 79 -14.39 -7.25 19.05
N LEU A 80 -13.47 -8.03 19.63
CA LEU A 80 -12.21 -8.44 19.00
C LEU A 80 -12.46 -9.38 17.81
N SER A 81 -13.40 -10.32 17.95
CA SER A 81 -13.79 -11.20 16.84
C SER A 81 -14.38 -10.40 15.69
N PHE A 82 -15.24 -9.42 15.98
CA PHE A 82 -15.78 -8.50 14.97
C PHE A 82 -14.69 -7.63 14.33
N GLN A 83 -13.75 -7.10 15.13
CA GLN A 83 -12.63 -6.32 14.65
C GLN A 83 -11.72 -7.13 13.72
N ALA A 84 -11.45 -8.39 14.05
CA ALA A 84 -10.69 -9.31 13.20
C ALA A 84 -11.45 -9.64 11.91
N ALA A 85 -12.75 -9.92 12.01
CA ALA A 85 -13.61 -10.19 10.86
C ALA A 85 -13.68 -9.01 9.89
N TYR A 86 -13.74 -7.77 10.39
CA TYR A 86 -13.71 -6.56 9.56
C TYR A 86 -12.32 -6.25 9.00
N ALA A 87 -11.25 -6.64 9.70
CA ALA A 87 -9.89 -6.44 9.20
C ALA A 87 -9.63 -7.24 7.92
N ALA A 88 -10.05 -8.52 7.84
CA ALA A 88 -9.73 -9.38 6.70
C ALA A 88 -10.18 -8.82 5.32
N PRO A 89 -11.41 -8.31 5.13
CA PRO A 89 -11.83 -7.69 3.87
C PRO A 89 -11.05 -6.42 3.53
N VAL A 90 -10.76 -5.59 4.54
CA VAL A 90 -10.02 -4.34 4.36
C VAL A 90 -8.58 -4.63 3.91
N ILE A 91 -7.96 -5.65 4.50
CA ILE A 91 -6.63 -6.13 4.10
C ILE A 91 -6.68 -6.68 2.67
N MET A 92 -7.67 -7.51 2.35
CA MET A 92 -7.84 -8.10 1.01
C MET A 92 -8.05 -7.02 -0.05
N MET A 93 -8.83 -5.97 0.24
CA MET A 93 -9.02 -4.82 -0.66
C MET A 93 -7.72 -4.04 -0.87
N SER A 94 -6.95 -3.81 0.20
CA SER A 94 -5.64 -3.15 0.12
C SER A 94 -4.64 -3.98 -0.69
N GLN A 95 -4.66 -5.31 -0.54
CA GLN A 95 -3.81 -6.22 -1.30
C GLN A 95 -4.19 -6.24 -2.78
N ASN A 96 -5.48 -6.34 -3.11
CA ASN A 96 -5.96 -6.34 -4.50
C ASN A 96 -5.54 -5.05 -5.23
N ARG A 97 -5.60 -3.91 -4.54
CA ARG A 97 -5.12 -2.62 -5.06
C ARG A 97 -3.61 -2.62 -5.31
N GLN A 98 -2.82 -3.13 -4.37
CA GLN A 98 -1.36 -3.20 -4.51
C GLN A 98 -0.97 -4.12 -5.67
N GLN A 99 -1.63 -5.26 -5.82
CA GLN A 99 -1.40 -6.20 -6.93
C GLN A 99 -1.71 -5.57 -8.30
N ASP A 100 -2.79 -4.78 -8.40
CA ASP A 100 -3.10 -4.06 -9.64
C ASP A 100 -2.04 -3.02 -10.00
N ILE A 101 -1.49 -2.30 -8.99
CA ILE A 101 -0.40 -1.35 -9.18
C ILE A 101 0.87 -2.08 -9.63
N ASP A 102 1.27 -3.11 -8.89
CA ASP A 102 2.49 -3.88 -9.16
C ASP A 102 2.45 -4.52 -10.55
N ARG A 103 1.27 -5.00 -10.99
CA ARG A 103 1.06 -5.52 -12.34
C ARG A 103 1.28 -4.45 -13.41
N ARG A 104 0.72 -3.26 -13.24
CA ARG A 104 0.90 -2.14 -14.21
C ARG A 104 2.35 -1.71 -14.30
N VAL A 105 3.06 -1.67 -13.17
CA VAL A 105 4.49 -1.37 -13.12
C VAL A 105 5.29 -2.42 -13.89
N ALA A 106 5.01 -3.71 -13.67
CA ALA A 106 5.68 -4.81 -14.37
C ALA A 106 5.44 -4.78 -15.89
N GLU A 107 4.22 -4.48 -16.34
CA GLU A 107 3.89 -4.33 -17.76
C GLU A 107 4.66 -3.16 -18.41
N ASN A 108 4.80 -2.05 -17.70
CA ASN A 108 5.58 -0.90 -18.17
C ASN A 108 7.08 -1.21 -18.24
N ASP A 109 7.64 -1.84 -17.21
CA ASP A 109 9.06 -2.23 -17.16
C ASP A 109 9.39 -3.21 -18.30
N TYR A 110 8.50 -4.16 -18.58
CA TYR A 110 8.65 -5.08 -19.71
C TYR A 110 8.74 -4.34 -21.05
N ARG A 111 7.81 -3.40 -21.30
CA ARG A 111 7.80 -2.62 -22.55
C ARG A 111 9.07 -1.77 -22.71
N ILE A 112 9.50 -1.11 -21.64
CA ILE A 112 10.74 -0.30 -21.66
C ILE A 112 11.95 -1.18 -21.96
N ASN A 113 12.01 -2.39 -21.38
CA ASN A 113 13.11 -3.32 -21.62
C ASN A 113 13.17 -3.76 -23.09
N VAL A 114 12.03 -4.12 -23.68
CA VAL A 114 11.95 -4.50 -25.10
C VAL A 114 12.35 -3.35 -26.02
N GLU A 115 11.88 -2.13 -25.74
CA GLU A 115 12.28 -0.95 -26.52
C GLU A 115 13.78 -0.65 -26.42
N ALA A 116 14.37 -0.84 -25.24
CA ALA A 116 15.79 -0.66 -25.03
C ALA A 116 16.63 -1.68 -25.82
N GLU A 117 16.21 -2.95 -25.84
CA GLU A 117 16.86 -4.00 -26.64
C GLU A 117 16.84 -3.63 -28.14
N LEU A 118 15.69 -3.22 -28.67
CA LEU A 118 15.57 -2.79 -30.06
C LEU A 118 16.40 -1.55 -30.40
N GLU A 119 16.53 -0.59 -29.48
CA GLU A 119 17.40 0.60 -29.69
C GLU A 119 18.88 0.18 -29.72
N ILE A 120 19.31 -0.77 -28.89
CA ILE A 120 20.68 -1.32 -28.89
C ILE A 120 20.97 -2.05 -30.20
N GLU A 121 20.07 -2.91 -30.66
CA GLU A 121 20.23 -3.62 -31.94
C GLU A 121 20.37 -2.65 -33.12
N ARG A 122 19.52 -1.61 -33.17
CA ARG A 122 19.62 -0.56 -34.19
C ARG A 122 20.93 0.20 -34.14
N LEU A 123 21.46 0.49 -32.96
CA LEU A 123 22.74 1.16 -32.79
C LEU A 123 23.91 0.28 -33.25
N CYS A 124 23.90 -1.01 -32.90
CA CYS A 124 24.90 -1.98 -33.37
C CYS A 124 24.91 -2.09 -34.90
N CYS A 125 23.74 -2.21 -35.54
CA CYS A 125 23.65 -2.26 -37.00
C CYS A 125 24.08 -0.96 -37.70
N LYS A 126 24.08 0.18 -37.00
CA LYS A 126 24.48 1.48 -37.57
C LYS A 126 25.97 1.77 -37.40
N LEU A 127 26.63 1.11 -36.45
CA LEU A 127 28.08 1.22 -36.20
C LEU A 127 28.90 0.17 -36.95
N SER A 128 28.26 -0.92 -37.39
CA SER A 128 28.85 -1.92 -38.28
C SER A 128 28.67 -1.53 -39.74
#